data_AF-A0A916QVB7-F1
#
_entry.id   AF-A0A916QVB7-F1
#
_cell.length_a   1.000
_cell.length_b   1.000
_cell.length_c   1.000
_cell.angle_alpha   90.00
_cell.angle_beta   90.00
_cell.angle_gamma   90.00
#
_symmetry.space_group_name_H-M   'P 1'
#
loop_
_entity.id
_entity.type
_entity.pdbx_description
1 polymer ?
#
loop_
_entity_poly.entity_id
_entity_poly.type
_entity_poly.pdbx_seq_one_letter_code
_entity_poly.pdbx_strand_id
1 'polypeptide(L)'
;MVALNGKVSTKRFGELEVGIHWLQGVCQFSSEFELINFAKSLDDTFQWRDTPTRMGKVYDRSGVSLKAVRVGYSVKDLVEGFFLIPGSYLDELTLDNQSNLLASIILDEQLKLTRIDIAFNDYSKKLTPKKLHSWATSGYMRGFRLHSSPFEDFQFTLGTNVSLGVTKTFGRRSSKKFLRVYEALPVHGKDAIRWELELRDDRARGMAMFLQQQGLDEIPKYICGSVDFVNSSKKRVSRCSRLRQWEKFVDYCGGCEKFSIPKQSTSFDKKVEWLFRQCSKNLAIAREVLGDGVVQEMIEFGKYKFSTLDEDLIRYSK
;
A
#
# COMPACT_ATOMS: atom_id res chain seq x y z
N MET A 1 8.66 -0.65 -25.04
CA MET A 1 7.39 -0.80 -25.78
C MET A 1 7.31 -2.25 -26.21
N VAL A 2 6.49 -3.08 -25.56
CA VAL A 2 6.38 -4.52 -25.85
C VAL A 2 5.00 -4.78 -26.44
N ALA A 3 4.96 -5.38 -27.62
CA ALA A 3 3.72 -5.79 -28.29
C ALA A 3 2.99 -6.83 -27.42
N LEU A 4 1.71 -6.56 -27.14
CA LEU A 4 0.83 -7.41 -26.34
C LEU A 4 0.35 -8.62 -27.15
N ASN A 5 1.20 -9.62 -27.35
CA ASN A 5 0.79 -10.93 -27.85
C ASN A 5 1.33 -12.01 -26.92
N GLY A 6 0.52 -12.39 -25.93
CA GLY A 6 0.76 -13.48 -24.99
C GLY A 6 -0.57 -14.15 -24.62
N LYS A 7 -0.54 -15.46 -24.39
CA LYS A 7 -1.68 -16.27 -23.93
C LYS A 7 -2.46 -15.52 -22.86
N VAL A 8 -3.78 -15.40 -23.01
CA VAL A 8 -4.65 -14.70 -22.04
C VAL A 8 -4.51 -15.37 -20.66
N SER A 9 -3.65 -14.84 -19.80
CA SER A 9 -3.58 -15.24 -18.39
C SER A 9 -4.91 -14.88 -17.72
N THR A 10 -5.67 -15.91 -17.35
CA THR A 10 -6.98 -15.76 -16.71
C THR A 10 -6.79 -15.22 -15.30
N LYS A 11 -7.59 -14.22 -14.89
CA LYS A 11 -7.61 -13.73 -13.50
C LYS A 11 -8.04 -14.77 -12.46
N ARG A 12 -8.57 -15.92 -12.90
CA ARG A 12 -9.17 -16.93 -12.03
C ARG A 12 -8.25 -18.13 -11.82
N PHE A 13 -8.07 -18.48 -10.55
CA PHE A 13 -7.39 -19.70 -10.09
C PHE A 13 -8.39 -20.46 -9.21
N GLY A 14 -9.08 -21.44 -9.80
CA GLY A 14 -10.23 -22.08 -9.16
C GLY A 14 -11.36 -21.08 -8.89
N GLU A 15 -11.79 -20.98 -7.63
CA GLU A 15 -12.84 -20.06 -7.16
C GLU A 15 -12.31 -18.68 -6.71
N LEU A 16 -11.01 -18.42 -6.93
CA LEU A 16 -10.38 -17.13 -6.62
C LEU A 16 -10.19 -16.32 -7.90
N GLU A 17 -10.55 -15.04 -7.88
CA GLU A 17 -10.16 -14.07 -8.91
C GLU A 17 -9.20 -13.05 -8.32
N VAL A 18 -8.01 -12.90 -8.88
CA VAL A 18 -6.92 -12.08 -8.33
C VAL A 18 -6.59 -10.89 -9.21
N GLY A 19 -5.96 -9.87 -8.62
CA GLY A 19 -5.37 -8.77 -9.37
C GLY A 19 -4.93 -7.58 -8.52
N ILE A 20 -4.24 -6.66 -9.17
CA ILE A 20 -3.96 -5.32 -8.66
C ILE A 20 -5.23 -4.48 -8.83
N HIS A 21 -5.59 -3.71 -7.81
CA HIS A 21 -6.83 -2.94 -7.75
C HIS A 21 -6.62 -1.44 -7.46
N TRP A 22 -5.38 -1.02 -7.23
CA TRP A 22 -5.02 0.39 -7.16
C TRP A 22 -3.54 0.56 -7.41
N LEU A 23 -3.15 1.52 -8.23
CA LEU A 23 -1.77 2.00 -8.30
C LEU A 23 -1.78 3.51 -8.16
N GLN A 24 -0.88 4.05 -7.35
CA GLN A 24 -0.70 5.47 -7.19
C GLN A 24 0.77 5.78 -6.91
N GLY A 25 1.24 6.89 -7.47
CA GLY A 25 2.61 7.32 -7.31
C GLY A 25 2.79 8.81 -7.54
N VAL A 26 4.04 9.23 -7.39
CA VAL A 26 4.52 10.54 -7.81
C VAL A 26 5.45 10.36 -9.00
N CYS A 27 5.56 11.39 -9.82
CA CYS A 27 6.42 11.37 -10.99
C CYS A 27 7.17 12.69 -11.15
N GLN A 28 8.31 12.64 -11.84
CA GLN A 28 9.12 13.81 -12.14
C GLN A 28 9.66 13.72 -13.56
N PHE A 29 9.23 14.63 -14.43
CA PHE A 29 9.57 14.68 -15.85
C PHE A 29 10.37 15.93 -16.17
N SER A 30 11.15 15.91 -17.25
CA SER A 30 11.92 17.08 -17.69
C SER A 30 11.02 18.13 -18.36
N SER A 31 9.88 17.69 -18.92
CA SER A 31 8.94 18.57 -19.59
C SER A 31 7.49 18.11 -19.43
N GLU A 32 6.57 19.04 -19.67
CA GLU A 32 5.14 18.76 -19.67
C GLU A 32 4.75 17.77 -20.79
N PHE A 33 5.46 17.83 -21.92
CA PHE A 33 5.28 16.92 -23.04
C PHE A 33 5.55 15.45 -22.65
N GLU A 34 6.63 15.18 -21.92
CA GLU A 34 6.93 13.82 -21.44
C GLU A 34 5.85 13.29 -20.50
N LEU A 35 5.38 14.11 -19.57
CA LEU A 35 4.29 13.73 -18.66
C LEU A 35 3.00 13.44 -19.42
N ILE A 36 2.66 14.26 -20.43
CA ILE A 36 1.46 14.03 -21.26
C ILE A 36 1.60 12.73 -22.06
N ASN A 37 2.79 12.43 -22.59
CA ASN A 37 3.04 11.16 -23.29
C ASN A 37 2.94 9.96 -22.35
N PHE A 38 3.45 10.08 -21.12
CA PHE A 38 3.25 9.07 -20.09
C PHE A 38 1.75 8.87 -19.81
N ALA A 39 0.99 9.94 -19.61
CA ALA A 39 -0.46 9.85 -19.39
C ALA A 39 -1.16 9.15 -20.56
N LYS A 40 -0.85 9.55 -21.80
CA LYS A 40 -1.39 8.91 -23.03
C LYS A 40 -1.00 7.45 -23.17
N SER A 41 0.15 7.05 -22.66
CA SER A 41 0.56 5.64 -22.64
C SER A 41 -0.27 4.78 -21.68
N LEU A 42 -0.87 5.40 -20.66
CA LEU A 42 -1.82 4.74 -19.76
C LEU A 42 -3.22 4.68 -20.41
N ASP A 43 -3.68 5.80 -20.97
CA ASP A 43 -5.01 5.93 -21.57
C ASP A 43 -4.98 7.15 -22.48
N ASP A 44 -5.48 7.07 -23.71
CA ASP A 44 -5.42 8.17 -24.68
C ASP A 44 -6.59 9.16 -24.54
N THR A 45 -7.55 8.88 -23.65
CA THR A 45 -8.80 9.62 -23.51
C THR A 45 -8.77 10.77 -22.48
N PHE A 46 -7.58 11.25 -22.11
CA PHE A 46 -7.44 12.30 -21.08
C PHE A 46 -8.11 13.62 -21.46
N GLN A 47 -8.89 14.13 -20.53
CA GLN A 47 -9.39 15.50 -20.52
C GLN A 47 -8.60 16.32 -19.50
N TRP A 48 -7.83 17.30 -19.97
CA TRP A 48 -7.00 18.18 -19.15
C TRP A 48 -7.78 19.40 -18.65
N ARG A 49 -7.43 19.86 -17.46
CA ARG A 49 -8.02 21.01 -16.79
C ARG A 49 -6.94 21.81 -16.06
N ASP A 50 -7.00 23.13 -16.20
CA ASP A 50 -6.20 24.09 -15.42
C ASP A 50 -6.86 24.38 -14.06
N THR A 51 -7.29 23.31 -13.38
CA THR A 51 -7.89 23.42 -12.04
C THR A 51 -6.98 22.76 -11.02
N PRO A 52 -6.59 23.49 -9.95
CA PRO A 52 -5.76 22.93 -8.90
C PRO A 52 -6.37 21.67 -8.31
N THR A 53 -5.57 20.61 -8.20
CA THR A 53 -5.98 19.35 -7.58
C THR A 53 -5.06 19.01 -6.41
N ARG A 54 -5.58 18.29 -5.41
CA ARG A 54 -4.82 17.94 -4.21
C ARG A 54 -4.58 16.43 -4.15
N MET A 55 -3.32 16.04 -4.10
CA MET A 55 -2.87 14.68 -3.83
C MET A 55 -1.62 14.73 -2.93
N GLY A 56 -1.82 14.83 -1.61
CA GLY A 56 -0.75 15.10 -0.65
C GLY A 56 -0.26 16.56 -0.69
N LYS A 57 0.06 17.07 -1.87
CA LYS A 57 0.28 18.50 -2.18
C LYS A 57 -0.69 18.99 -3.26
N VAL A 58 -0.71 20.29 -3.50
CA VAL A 58 -1.48 20.91 -4.59
C VAL A 58 -0.67 20.83 -5.87
N TYR A 59 -1.36 20.52 -6.97
CA TYR A 59 -0.85 20.50 -8.33
C TYR A 59 -1.71 21.43 -9.19
N ASP A 60 -1.09 22.23 -10.05
CA ASP A 60 -1.76 23.33 -10.76
C ASP A 60 -2.68 22.84 -11.87
N ARG A 61 -2.30 21.73 -12.52
CA ARG A 61 -3.02 21.12 -13.64
C ARG A 61 -3.36 19.67 -13.33
N SER A 62 -4.45 19.19 -13.92
CA SER A 62 -4.81 17.78 -13.84
C SER A 62 -5.55 17.29 -15.07
N GLY A 63 -5.43 15.98 -15.31
CA GLY A 63 -6.14 15.26 -16.35
C GLY A 63 -6.85 14.05 -15.76
N VAL A 64 -8.02 13.75 -16.32
CA VAL A 64 -8.79 12.53 -16.03
C VAL A 64 -9.11 11.83 -17.34
N SER A 65 -8.86 10.52 -17.42
CA SER A 65 -9.29 9.70 -18.56
C SER A 65 -10.75 9.25 -18.40
N LEU A 66 -11.36 8.76 -19.47
CA LEU A 66 -12.72 8.19 -19.42
C LEU A 66 -12.81 6.99 -18.47
N LYS A 67 -11.70 6.25 -18.31
CA LYS A 67 -11.58 5.14 -17.37
C LYS A 67 -11.12 5.56 -15.96
N ALA A 68 -11.23 6.85 -15.68
CA ALA A 68 -10.92 7.49 -14.40
C ALA A 68 -9.45 7.41 -13.95
N VAL A 69 -8.51 7.12 -14.86
CA VAL A 69 -7.08 7.33 -14.61
C VAL A 69 -6.85 8.82 -14.37
N ARG A 70 -6.04 9.17 -13.36
CA ARG A 70 -5.77 10.58 -13.02
C ARG A 70 -4.29 10.87 -13.06
N VAL A 71 -3.96 12.02 -13.62
CA VAL A 71 -2.64 12.61 -13.56
C VAL A 71 -2.79 14.06 -13.14
N GLY A 72 -1.88 14.58 -12.33
CA GLY A 72 -1.81 16.01 -12.08
C GLY A 72 -0.39 16.45 -11.82
N TYR A 73 -0.10 17.70 -12.14
CA TYR A 73 1.26 18.21 -12.17
C TYR A 73 1.34 19.72 -11.94
N SER A 74 2.54 20.16 -11.57
CA SER A 74 2.95 21.55 -11.51
C SER A 74 4.26 21.69 -12.28
N VAL A 75 4.39 22.80 -13.01
CA VAL A 75 5.61 23.11 -13.75
C VAL A 75 6.46 24.06 -12.90
N LYS A 76 7.68 23.63 -12.58
CA LYS A 76 8.73 24.43 -11.93
C LYS A 76 10.00 24.30 -12.78
N ASP A 77 11.17 24.11 -12.15
CA ASP A 77 12.41 23.71 -12.84
C ASP A 77 12.28 22.33 -13.51
N LEU A 78 11.49 21.44 -12.90
CA LEU A 78 11.06 20.16 -13.42
C LEU A 78 9.54 20.03 -13.30
N VAL A 79 8.95 19.11 -14.05
CA VAL A 79 7.52 18.80 -13.95
C VAL A 79 7.30 17.77 -12.86
N GLU A 80 6.81 18.24 -11.71
CA GLU A 80 6.45 17.37 -10.59
C GLU A 80 4.99 16.96 -10.70
N GLY A 81 4.70 15.66 -10.66
CA GLY A 81 3.34 15.15 -10.79
C GLY A 81 2.96 14.03 -9.85
N PHE A 82 1.72 13.58 -10.00
CA PHE A 82 1.20 12.33 -9.47
C PHE A 82 0.47 11.57 -10.56
N PHE A 83 0.35 10.27 -10.36
CA PHE A 83 -0.52 9.40 -11.15
C PHE A 83 -1.35 8.51 -10.24
N LEU A 84 -2.54 8.14 -10.72
CA LEU A 84 -3.49 7.27 -10.04
C LEU A 84 -4.20 6.42 -11.10
N ILE A 85 -4.09 5.10 -10.95
CA ILE A 85 -4.73 4.10 -11.80
C ILE A 85 -5.73 3.33 -10.92
N PRO A 86 -7.04 3.54 -11.11
CA PRO A 86 -8.07 2.98 -10.25
C PRO A 86 -8.33 1.50 -10.54
N GLY A 87 -8.99 0.84 -9.59
CA GLY A 87 -9.41 -0.56 -9.73
C GLY A 87 -10.31 -0.82 -10.93
N SER A 88 -11.19 0.12 -11.28
CA SER A 88 -12.04 0.01 -12.47
C SER A 88 -11.23 -0.15 -13.77
N TYR A 89 -10.13 0.59 -13.91
CA TYR A 89 -9.23 0.46 -15.05
C TYR A 89 -8.47 -0.87 -15.01
N LEU A 90 -7.91 -1.23 -13.85
CA LEU A 90 -7.11 -2.43 -13.69
C LEU A 90 -7.95 -3.71 -13.85
N ASP A 91 -9.22 -3.69 -13.45
CA ASP A 91 -10.13 -4.83 -13.56
C ASP A 91 -10.43 -5.19 -15.02
N GLU A 92 -10.27 -4.26 -15.98
CA GLU A 92 -10.40 -4.53 -17.42
C GLU A 92 -9.14 -5.17 -18.05
N LEU A 93 -7.97 -5.03 -17.42
CA LEU A 93 -6.71 -5.59 -17.93
C LEU A 93 -6.57 -7.08 -17.62
N THR A 94 -5.93 -7.87 -18.48
CA THR A 94 -5.47 -9.23 -18.14
C THR A 94 -4.39 -9.18 -17.06
N LEU A 95 -4.09 -10.31 -16.40
CA LEU A 95 -2.97 -10.35 -15.43
C LEU A 95 -1.63 -10.01 -16.07
N ASP A 96 -1.39 -10.45 -17.32
CA ASP A 96 -0.16 -10.12 -18.03
C ASP A 96 -0.06 -8.62 -18.30
N ASN A 97 -1.17 -7.97 -18.67
CA ASN A 97 -1.20 -6.52 -18.88
C ASN A 97 -1.01 -5.76 -17.55
N GLN A 98 -1.59 -6.24 -16.45
CA GLN A 98 -1.32 -5.69 -15.13
C GLN A 98 0.15 -5.85 -14.73
N SER A 99 0.75 -7.01 -15.02
CA SER A 99 2.16 -7.27 -14.75
C SER A 99 3.06 -6.36 -15.58
N ASN A 100 2.80 -6.22 -16.88
CA ASN A 100 3.56 -5.34 -17.76
C ASN A 100 3.48 -3.86 -17.32
N LEU A 101 2.29 -3.40 -16.93
CA LEU A 101 2.08 -2.06 -16.39
C LEU A 101 2.83 -1.86 -15.06
N LEU A 102 2.79 -2.86 -14.18
CA LEU A 102 3.52 -2.81 -12.93
C LEU A 102 5.04 -2.75 -13.17
N ALA A 103 5.55 -3.52 -14.13
CA ALA A 103 6.95 -3.52 -14.55
C ALA A 103 7.38 -2.14 -15.07
N SER A 104 6.59 -1.53 -15.96
CA SER A 104 6.91 -0.21 -16.52
C SER A 104 6.99 0.86 -15.43
N ILE A 105 6.11 0.80 -14.42
CA ILE A 105 6.12 1.74 -13.30
C ILE A 105 7.33 1.54 -12.38
N ILE A 106 7.79 0.29 -12.16
CA ILE A 106 8.92 0.01 -11.26
C ILE A 106 10.26 0.38 -11.90
N LEU A 107 10.40 0.11 -13.21
CA LEU A 107 11.63 0.26 -13.98
C LEU A 107 11.90 1.70 -14.42
N ASP A 108 10.86 2.52 -14.51
CA ASP A 108 11.01 3.94 -14.83
C ASP A 108 11.45 4.74 -13.60
N GLU A 109 12.66 5.31 -13.66
CA GLU A 109 13.24 6.12 -12.58
C GLU A 109 12.48 7.42 -12.33
N GLN A 110 11.72 7.89 -13.32
CA GLN A 110 10.86 9.07 -13.22
C GLN A 110 9.59 8.79 -12.43
N LEU A 111 9.28 7.52 -12.15
CA LEU A 111 8.07 7.07 -11.47
C LEU A 111 8.37 6.47 -10.10
N LYS A 112 7.66 6.96 -9.09
CA LYS A 112 7.72 6.44 -7.73
C LYS A 112 6.36 5.98 -7.27
N LEU A 113 6.17 4.66 -7.22
CA LEU A 113 4.99 4.04 -6.64
C LEU A 113 4.91 4.32 -5.12
N THR A 114 3.81 4.94 -4.69
CA THR A 114 3.55 5.31 -3.29
C THR A 114 2.37 4.53 -2.70
N ARG A 115 1.56 3.88 -3.52
CA ARG A 115 0.50 2.96 -3.06
C ARG A 115 0.19 1.89 -4.09
N ILE A 116 -0.04 0.69 -3.59
CA ILE A 116 -0.60 -0.45 -4.32
C ILE A 116 -1.68 -1.09 -3.47
N ASP A 117 -2.83 -1.38 -4.07
CA ASP A 117 -3.85 -2.24 -3.46
C ASP A 117 -3.88 -3.54 -4.27
N ILE A 118 -3.67 -4.67 -3.60
CA ILE A 118 -3.79 -6.01 -4.18
C ILE A 118 -5.04 -6.67 -3.63
N ALA A 119 -5.72 -7.47 -4.45
CA ALA A 119 -6.97 -8.07 -4.04
C ALA A 119 -7.19 -9.45 -4.63
N PHE A 120 -8.05 -10.22 -3.96
CA PHE A 120 -8.74 -11.34 -4.57
C PHE A 120 -10.21 -11.37 -4.17
N ASN A 121 -11.05 -11.94 -5.05
CA ASN A 121 -12.44 -12.26 -4.80
C ASN A 121 -12.57 -13.76 -4.53
N ASP A 122 -13.11 -14.11 -3.37
CA ASP A 122 -13.46 -15.48 -2.99
C ASP A 122 -14.95 -15.74 -3.31
N TYR A 123 -15.20 -16.42 -4.42
CA TYR A 123 -16.56 -16.80 -4.84
C TYR A 123 -17.15 -17.94 -3.99
N SER A 124 -16.30 -18.69 -3.30
CA SER A 124 -16.72 -19.75 -2.38
C SER A 124 -17.26 -19.19 -1.06
N LYS A 125 -16.93 -17.93 -0.76
CA LYS A 125 -17.33 -17.18 0.45
C LYS A 125 -17.00 -17.96 1.74
N LYS A 126 -15.87 -18.68 1.76
CA LYS A 126 -15.46 -19.55 2.87
C LYS A 126 -15.39 -18.81 4.21
N LEU A 127 -15.00 -17.53 4.18
CA LEU A 127 -14.95 -16.67 5.34
C LEU A 127 -15.63 -15.32 5.06
N THR A 128 -16.48 -14.90 6.00
CA THR A 128 -17.22 -13.63 5.90
C THR A 128 -16.67 -12.57 6.85
N PRO A 129 -16.93 -11.27 6.60
CA PRO A 129 -16.55 -10.18 7.48
C PRO A 129 -17.00 -10.38 8.94
N LYS A 130 -18.22 -10.89 9.15
CA LYS A 130 -18.80 -11.20 10.47
C LYS A 130 -18.02 -12.31 11.18
N LYS A 131 -17.66 -13.38 10.46
CA LYS A 131 -16.88 -14.50 11.03
C LYS A 131 -15.50 -14.03 11.48
N LEU A 132 -14.80 -13.26 10.65
CA LEU A 132 -13.49 -12.71 10.99
C LEU A 132 -13.56 -11.77 12.19
N HIS A 133 -14.63 -10.97 12.31
CA HIS A 133 -14.85 -10.15 13.49
C HIS A 133 -14.97 -10.98 14.75
N SER A 134 -15.77 -12.06 14.74
CA SER A 134 -15.92 -12.93 15.91
C SER A 134 -14.57 -13.48 16.39
N TRP A 135 -13.69 -13.89 15.47
CA TRP A 135 -12.37 -14.35 15.85
C TRP A 135 -11.45 -13.25 16.36
N ALA A 136 -11.54 -12.06 15.79
CA ALA A 136 -10.76 -10.91 16.22
C ALA A 136 -11.14 -10.46 17.64
N THR A 137 -12.44 -10.36 17.93
CA THR A 137 -12.92 -9.96 19.27
C THR A 137 -12.71 -11.04 20.33
N SER A 138 -12.67 -12.32 19.95
CA SER A 138 -12.25 -13.41 20.83
C SER A 138 -10.73 -13.50 21.05
N GLY A 139 -9.93 -12.55 20.53
CA GLY A 139 -8.49 -12.47 20.79
C GLY A 139 -7.62 -13.41 19.96
N TYR A 140 -8.18 -14.08 18.94
CA TYR A 140 -7.44 -15.01 18.08
C TYR A 140 -6.61 -14.33 16.99
N MET A 141 -6.90 -13.06 16.68
CA MET A 141 -6.27 -12.33 15.57
C MET A 141 -4.83 -11.87 15.89
N ARG A 142 -3.96 -11.93 14.89
CA ARG A 142 -2.58 -11.39 14.86
C ARG A 142 -2.33 -10.64 13.55
N GLY A 143 -1.23 -9.91 13.48
CA GLY A 143 -0.78 -9.17 12.28
C GLY A 143 -1.23 -7.71 12.21
N PHE A 144 -2.26 -7.33 12.97
CA PHE A 144 -2.74 -5.96 13.14
C PHE A 144 -2.96 -5.64 14.62
N ARG A 145 -2.76 -4.37 15.01
CA ARG A 145 -3.04 -3.89 16.37
C ARG A 145 -4.46 -3.36 16.54
N LEU A 146 -5.05 -2.87 15.45
CA LEU A 146 -6.38 -2.25 15.44
C LEU A 146 -7.23 -2.91 14.36
N HIS A 147 -8.52 -3.02 14.61
CA HIS A 147 -9.51 -3.50 13.65
C HIS A 147 -10.88 -2.89 13.99
N SER A 148 -11.75 -2.75 12.98
CA SER A 148 -13.12 -2.22 13.16
C SER A 148 -14.09 -3.30 13.63
N SER A 149 -15.25 -2.90 14.16
CA SER A 149 -16.44 -3.78 14.10
C SER A 149 -16.94 -3.84 12.64
N PRO A 150 -17.61 -4.92 12.20
CA PRO A 150 -18.29 -4.94 10.92
C PRO A 150 -19.27 -3.77 10.87
N PHE A 151 -19.23 -3.04 9.77
CA PHE A 151 -20.18 -1.99 9.49
C PHE A 151 -20.75 -2.23 8.11
N GLU A 152 -21.99 -1.80 7.93
CA GLU A 152 -22.62 -1.74 6.63
C GLU A 152 -22.20 -0.41 5.98
N ASP A 153 -21.58 -0.49 4.82
CA ASP A 153 -21.26 0.69 4.03
C ASP A 153 -22.53 1.17 3.33
N PHE A 154 -22.68 2.48 3.14
CA PHE A 154 -23.82 3.05 2.43
C PHE A 154 -23.36 4.07 1.39
N GLN A 155 -23.95 4.01 0.20
CA GLN A 155 -23.89 5.10 -0.76
C GLN A 155 -25.14 5.97 -0.59
N PHE A 156 -24.90 7.21 -0.17
CA PHE A 156 -25.96 8.21 -0.05
C PHE A 156 -26.17 8.90 -1.40
N THR A 157 -27.33 8.68 -1.99
CA THR A 157 -27.82 9.43 -3.16
C THR A 157 -29.08 10.19 -2.77
N LEU A 158 -29.42 11.26 -3.50
CA LEU A 158 -30.57 12.11 -3.17
C LEU A 158 -31.85 11.26 -3.13
N GLY A 159 -32.36 10.99 -1.93
CA GLY A 159 -33.57 10.21 -1.68
C GLY A 159 -33.39 8.69 -1.49
N THR A 160 -32.19 8.14 -1.64
CA THR A 160 -31.94 6.69 -1.48
C THR A 160 -30.62 6.38 -0.78
N ASN A 161 -30.68 5.47 0.19
CA ASN A 161 -29.50 4.89 0.82
C ASN A 161 -29.32 3.47 0.27
N VAL A 162 -28.27 3.27 -0.53
CA VAL A 162 -27.95 1.95 -1.07
C VAL A 162 -26.91 1.32 -0.15
N SER A 163 -27.24 0.17 0.45
CA SER A 163 -26.26 -0.62 1.18
C SER A 163 -25.18 -1.12 0.22
N LEU A 164 -23.93 -0.90 0.59
CA LEU A 164 -22.74 -1.37 -0.10
C LEU A 164 -22.21 -2.69 0.51
N GLY A 165 -22.99 -3.32 1.38
CA GLY A 165 -22.65 -4.58 2.03
C GLY A 165 -21.81 -4.42 3.29
N VAL A 166 -21.52 -5.55 3.92
CA VAL A 166 -20.79 -5.59 5.19
C VAL A 166 -19.28 -5.57 4.96
N THR A 167 -18.59 -4.66 5.64
CA THR A 167 -17.13 -4.52 5.58
C THR A 167 -16.50 -4.76 6.95
N LYS A 168 -15.39 -5.50 6.97
CA LYS A 168 -14.48 -5.65 8.11
C LYS A 168 -13.10 -5.13 7.71
N THR A 169 -12.53 -4.27 8.55
CA THR A 169 -11.20 -3.69 8.30
C THR A 169 -10.20 -4.02 9.40
N PHE A 170 -8.93 -4.12 9.00
CA PHE A 170 -7.79 -4.32 9.88
C PHE A 170 -6.72 -3.25 9.61
N GLY A 171 -6.27 -2.57 10.66
CA GLY A 171 -5.43 -1.38 10.57
C GLY A 171 -6.23 -0.09 10.39
N ARG A 172 -5.53 1.01 10.10
CA ARG A 172 -6.14 2.31 9.78
C ARG A 172 -5.87 2.61 8.31
N ARG A 173 -6.78 3.33 7.65
CA ARG A 173 -6.56 3.73 6.25
C ARG A 173 -5.32 4.61 6.05
N SER A 174 -4.89 5.33 7.09
CA SER A 174 -3.67 6.14 7.07
C SER A 174 -2.38 5.35 7.35
N SER A 175 -2.46 4.06 7.72
CA SER A 175 -1.25 3.25 7.95
C SER A 175 -0.65 2.71 6.65
N LYS A 176 0.63 2.35 6.68
CA LYS A 176 1.35 1.76 5.54
C LYS A 176 0.84 0.39 5.08
N LYS A 177 -0.02 -0.24 5.89
CA LYS A 177 -0.65 -1.55 5.65
C LYS A 177 -2.07 -1.48 6.16
N PHE A 178 -3.06 -1.80 5.33
CA PHE A 178 -4.47 -1.77 5.67
C PHE A 178 -5.20 -2.87 4.90
N LEU A 179 -5.96 -3.72 5.60
CA LEU A 179 -6.69 -4.83 4.99
C LEU A 179 -8.20 -4.58 5.11
N ARG A 180 -8.92 -4.77 4.01
CA ARG A 180 -10.39 -4.79 3.94
C ARG A 180 -10.86 -6.18 3.52
N VAL A 181 -11.93 -6.65 4.16
CA VAL A 181 -12.67 -7.84 3.76
C VAL A 181 -14.15 -7.47 3.71
N TYR A 182 -14.78 -7.60 2.54
CA TYR A 182 -16.14 -7.08 2.32
C TYR A 182 -16.92 -7.85 1.26
N GLU A 183 -18.23 -7.65 1.23
CA GLU A 183 -19.11 -8.19 0.20
C GLU A 183 -18.93 -7.40 -1.11
N ALA A 184 -18.50 -8.07 -2.17
CA ALA A 184 -18.12 -7.41 -3.41
C ALA A 184 -19.31 -7.07 -4.32
N LEU A 185 -20.46 -7.73 -4.13
CA LEU A 185 -21.61 -7.63 -5.03
C LEU A 185 -22.13 -6.19 -5.17
N PRO A 186 -22.36 -5.44 -4.07
CA PRO A 186 -22.92 -4.10 -4.17
C PRO A 186 -21.99 -3.06 -4.82
N VAL A 187 -20.67 -3.29 -4.74
CA VAL A 187 -19.64 -2.33 -5.18
C VAL A 187 -19.10 -2.68 -6.57
N HIS A 188 -18.94 -3.97 -6.86
CA HIS A 188 -18.23 -4.48 -8.04
C HIS A 188 -19.10 -5.37 -8.94
N GLY A 189 -20.35 -5.65 -8.56
CA GLY A 189 -21.23 -6.58 -9.28
C GLY A 189 -20.75 -8.04 -9.21
N LYS A 190 -19.85 -8.38 -8.28
CA LYS A 190 -19.27 -9.72 -8.13
C LYS A 190 -19.82 -10.39 -6.88
N ASP A 191 -20.53 -11.52 -7.04
CA ASP A 191 -21.09 -12.26 -5.90
C ASP A 191 -20.02 -13.06 -5.14
N ALA A 192 -19.14 -12.34 -4.42
CA ALA A 192 -17.95 -12.87 -3.76
C ALA A 192 -17.63 -12.09 -2.47
N ILE A 193 -16.78 -12.65 -1.63
CA ILE A 193 -16.11 -11.90 -0.56
C ILE A 193 -14.76 -11.40 -1.08
N ARG A 194 -14.59 -10.08 -1.13
CA ARG A 194 -13.35 -9.45 -1.57
C ARG A 194 -12.41 -9.25 -0.39
N TRP A 195 -11.17 -9.70 -0.57
CA TRP A 195 -10.05 -9.43 0.31
C TRP A 195 -9.11 -8.46 -0.39
N GLU A 196 -8.82 -7.33 0.24
CA GLU A 196 -8.06 -6.24 -0.37
C GLU A 196 -7.04 -5.65 0.60
N LEU A 197 -5.76 -5.77 0.25
CA LEU A 197 -4.63 -5.28 1.03
C LEU A 197 -4.04 -4.03 0.37
N GLU A 198 -4.21 -2.89 1.03
CA GLU A 198 -3.60 -1.61 0.70
C GLU A 198 -2.23 -1.50 1.38
N LEU A 199 -1.22 -1.21 0.56
CA LEU A 199 0.17 -1.00 0.97
C LEU A 199 0.65 0.37 0.47
N ARG A 200 1.40 1.09 1.31
CA ARG A 200 1.91 2.44 0.99
C ARG A 200 3.43 2.53 1.11
N ASP A 201 3.98 3.53 0.43
CA ASP A 201 5.38 3.92 0.42
C ASP A 201 6.33 2.76 0.06
N ASP A 202 7.31 2.50 0.92
CA ASP A 202 8.26 1.40 0.83
C ASP A 202 7.56 0.04 0.67
N ARG A 203 6.40 -0.17 1.33
CA ARG A 203 5.65 -1.43 1.19
C ARG A 203 5.02 -1.57 -0.18
N ALA A 204 4.62 -0.46 -0.79
CA ALA A 204 4.04 -0.49 -2.13
C ALA A 204 5.10 -0.91 -3.15
N ARG A 205 6.24 -0.22 -3.18
CA ARG A 205 7.34 -0.54 -4.11
C ARG A 205 7.89 -1.95 -3.87
N GLY A 206 8.09 -2.34 -2.61
CA GLY A 206 8.60 -3.66 -2.30
C GLY A 206 7.64 -4.80 -2.70
N MET A 207 6.33 -4.62 -2.49
CA MET A 207 5.33 -5.59 -2.96
C MET A 207 5.30 -5.65 -4.49
N ALA A 208 5.38 -4.50 -5.16
CA ALA A 208 5.40 -4.43 -6.60
C ALA A 208 6.59 -5.19 -7.22
N MET A 209 7.80 -4.98 -6.70
CA MET A 209 9.01 -5.73 -7.10
C MET A 209 8.87 -7.23 -6.83
N PHE A 210 8.27 -7.57 -5.69
CA PHE A 210 8.07 -8.96 -5.32
C PHE A 210 7.09 -9.68 -6.28
N LEU A 211 5.96 -9.05 -6.58
CA LEU A 211 4.95 -9.59 -7.51
C LEU A 211 5.48 -9.71 -8.95
N GLN A 212 6.40 -8.83 -9.36
CA GLN A 212 7.11 -9.00 -10.63
C GLN A 212 7.97 -10.27 -10.66
N GLN A 213 8.54 -10.66 -9.52
CA GLN A 213 9.41 -11.85 -9.43
C GLN A 213 8.62 -13.14 -9.28
N GLN A 214 7.54 -13.13 -8.50
CA GLN A 214 6.79 -14.35 -8.17
C GLN A 214 5.52 -14.57 -9.02
N GLY A 215 4.94 -13.51 -9.58
CA GLY A 215 3.65 -13.57 -10.28
C GLY A 215 2.49 -12.98 -9.47
N LEU A 216 1.45 -12.55 -10.18
CA LEU A 216 0.23 -11.97 -9.58
C LEU A 216 -0.71 -13.03 -8.99
N ASP A 217 -0.56 -14.28 -9.38
CA ASP A 217 -1.28 -15.44 -8.85
C ASP A 217 -0.96 -15.72 -7.37
N GLU A 218 0.17 -15.23 -6.88
CA GLU A 218 0.61 -15.35 -5.49
C GLU A 218 -0.06 -14.33 -4.54
N ILE A 219 -0.83 -13.36 -5.06
CA ILE A 219 -1.53 -12.33 -4.27
C ILE A 219 -2.28 -12.90 -3.04
N PRO A 220 -3.07 -13.98 -3.16
CA PRO A 220 -3.81 -14.53 -2.01
C PRO A 220 -2.89 -14.92 -0.84
N LYS A 221 -1.70 -15.48 -1.11
CA LYS A 221 -0.76 -15.88 -0.07
C LYS A 221 -0.25 -14.69 0.73
N TYR A 222 0.00 -13.54 0.09
CA TYR A 222 0.45 -12.32 0.79
C TYR A 222 -0.65 -11.65 1.59
N ILE A 223 -1.88 -11.67 1.07
CA ILE A 223 -3.04 -11.17 1.82
C ILE A 223 -3.24 -12.04 3.07
N CYS A 224 -3.20 -13.37 2.93
CA CYS A 224 -3.23 -14.31 4.05
C CYS A 224 -2.01 -14.20 4.98
N GLY A 225 -0.85 -13.74 4.50
CA GLY A 225 0.31 -13.41 5.32
C GLY A 225 0.20 -12.10 6.11
N SER A 226 -0.75 -11.23 5.75
CA SER A 226 -0.89 -9.92 6.36
C SER A 226 -1.64 -9.94 7.71
N VAL A 227 -2.50 -10.94 7.91
CA VAL A 227 -3.33 -11.21 9.10
C VAL A 227 -3.26 -12.70 9.43
N ASP A 228 -3.35 -13.08 10.70
CA ASP A 228 -3.37 -14.50 11.08
C ASP A 228 -4.36 -14.74 12.22
N PHE A 229 -4.94 -15.94 12.29
CA PHE A 229 -5.90 -16.30 13.34
C PHE A 229 -5.48 -17.59 14.03
N VAL A 230 -5.08 -17.48 15.30
CA VAL A 230 -4.41 -18.54 16.06
C VAL A 230 -5.08 -18.80 17.41
N ASN A 231 -5.02 -20.05 17.88
CA ASN A 231 -5.44 -20.43 19.22
C ASN A 231 -4.44 -19.85 20.24
N SER A 232 -4.82 -18.79 20.94
CA SER A 232 -3.93 -18.03 21.83
C SER A 232 -3.77 -18.66 23.22
N SER A 233 -3.67 -19.98 23.32
CA SER A 233 -3.52 -20.68 24.62
C SER A 233 -2.09 -20.66 25.17
N LYS A 234 -1.09 -20.22 24.38
CA LYS A 234 0.34 -20.28 24.75
C LYS A 234 0.97 -18.90 24.91
N LYS A 235 1.96 -18.78 25.81
CA LYS A 235 2.75 -17.55 26.07
C LYS A 235 3.53 -17.06 24.83
N ARG A 236 3.93 -17.94 23.90
CA ARG A 236 4.65 -17.58 22.66
C ARG A 236 3.75 -17.79 21.44
N VAL A 237 3.48 -16.71 20.73
CA VAL A 237 2.59 -16.67 19.55
C VAL A 237 3.08 -17.58 18.42
N SER A 238 4.39 -17.68 18.20
CA SER A 238 4.97 -18.55 17.16
C SER A 238 4.72 -20.06 17.37
N ARG A 239 4.22 -20.46 18.54
CA ARG A 239 3.91 -21.86 18.89
C ARG A 239 2.40 -22.15 18.94
N CYS A 240 1.58 -21.14 18.63
CA CYS A 240 0.13 -21.27 18.58
C CYS A 240 -0.27 -21.86 17.21
N SER A 241 -1.12 -22.88 17.22
CA SER A 241 -1.72 -23.39 15.98
C SER A 241 -2.76 -22.42 15.47
N ARG A 242 -2.91 -22.33 14.15
CA ARG A 242 -4.00 -21.59 13.51
C ARG A 242 -5.36 -22.18 13.89
N LEU A 243 -6.40 -21.37 13.84
CA LEU A 243 -7.77 -21.89 13.89
C LEU A 243 -7.98 -22.83 12.70
N ARG A 244 -8.59 -24.00 12.90
CA ARG A 244 -8.77 -25.01 11.85
C ARG A 244 -9.43 -24.45 10.58
N GLN A 245 -10.42 -23.58 10.74
CA GLN A 245 -11.11 -22.94 9.60
C GLN A 245 -10.20 -21.92 8.88
N TRP A 246 -9.33 -21.23 9.62
CA TRP A 246 -8.35 -20.32 9.02
C TRP A 246 -7.27 -21.09 8.26
N GLU A 247 -6.76 -22.19 8.83
CA GLU A 247 -5.76 -23.04 8.15
C GLU A 247 -6.31 -23.56 6.81
N LYS A 248 -7.54 -24.09 6.80
CA LYS A 248 -8.20 -24.53 5.56
C LYS A 248 -8.34 -23.40 4.53
N PHE A 249 -8.59 -22.17 4.99
CA PHE A 249 -8.68 -21.01 4.11
C PHE A 249 -7.31 -20.61 3.55
N VAL A 250 -6.27 -20.67 4.39
CA VAL A 250 -4.88 -20.45 3.97
C VAL A 250 -4.46 -21.48 2.91
N ASP A 251 -4.75 -22.76 3.14
CA ASP A 251 -4.47 -23.83 2.17
C ASP A 251 -5.22 -23.60 0.85
N TYR A 252 -6.49 -23.18 0.93
CA TYR A 252 -7.29 -22.79 -0.24
C TYR A 252 -6.69 -21.60 -1.00
N CYS A 253 -6.07 -20.65 -0.32
CA CYS A 253 -5.33 -19.54 -0.92
C CYS A 253 -3.91 -19.92 -1.40
N GLY A 254 -3.54 -21.20 -1.32
CA GLY A 254 -2.22 -21.69 -1.73
C GLY A 254 -1.09 -21.44 -0.73
N GLY A 255 -1.42 -21.00 0.50
CA GLY A 255 -0.45 -20.73 1.56
C GLY A 255 -0.56 -19.32 2.15
N CYS A 256 0.45 -18.96 2.94
CA CYS A 256 0.50 -17.72 3.71
C CYS A 256 1.94 -17.21 3.77
N GLU A 257 2.20 -16.10 3.10
CA GLU A 257 3.55 -15.55 2.94
C GLU A 257 3.67 -14.16 3.57
N LYS A 258 4.59 -14.03 4.53
CA LYS A 258 4.79 -12.76 5.24
C LYS A 258 5.68 -11.84 4.43
N PHE A 259 5.08 -10.80 3.86
CA PHE A 259 5.84 -9.73 3.23
C PHE A 259 6.53 -8.83 4.27
N SER A 260 7.86 -8.85 4.26
CA SER A 260 8.72 -7.94 5.03
C SER A 260 9.66 -7.21 4.08
N ILE A 261 9.71 -5.89 4.21
CA ILE A 261 10.77 -5.11 3.57
C ILE A 261 12.00 -5.25 4.45
N PRO A 262 13.17 -5.61 3.90
CA PRO A 262 14.43 -5.46 4.63
C PRO A 262 14.50 -4.02 5.16
N LYS A 263 14.83 -3.84 6.44
CA LYS A 263 15.13 -2.50 6.93
C LYS A 263 16.35 -2.03 6.15
N GLN A 264 16.17 -1.08 5.22
CA GLN A 264 17.30 -0.31 4.75
C GLN A 264 17.88 0.36 6.00
N SER A 265 19.15 0.11 6.29
CA SER A 265 19.88 0.96 7.22
C SER A 265 19.72 2.38 6.69
N THR A 266 19.04 3.25 7.44
CA THR A 266 19.10 4.69 7.16
C THR A 266 20.58 5.03 7.15
N SER A 267 21.10 5.46 6.00
CA SER A 267 22.47 5.95 5.91
C SER A 267 22.68 7.02 6.97
N PHE A 268 23.88 7.09 7.52
CA PHE A 268 24.25 8.09 8.51
C PHE A 268 23.87 9.50 8.02
N ASP A 269 24.08 9.79 6.73
CA ASP A 269 23.72 11.06 6.09
C ASP A 269 22.24 11.40 6.21
N LYS A 270 21.34 10.43 6.02
CA LYS A 270 19.89 10.66 6.17
C LYS A 270 19.50 10.92 7.63
N LYS A 271 20.22 10.33 8.60
CA LYS A 271 20.02 10.64 10.02
C LYS A 271 20.48 12.07 10.33
N VAL A 272 21.62 12.48 9.78
CA VAL A 272 22.15 13.85 9.91
C VAL A 272 21.18 14.87 9.29
N GLU A 273 20.73 14.64 8.05
CA GLU A 273 19.78 15.53 7.37
C GLU A 273 18.46 15.66 8.16
N TRP A 274 17.95 14.56 8.71
CA TRP A 274 16.76 14.59 9.56
C TRP A 274 16.97 15.42 10.84
N LEU A 275 18.13 15.30 11.48
CA LEU A 275 18.48 16.09 12.67
C LEU A 275 18.49 17.59 12.35
N PHE A 276 19.12 17.99 11.23
CA PHE A 276 19.09 19.39 10.80
C PHE A 276 17.66 19.87 10.53
N ARG A 277 16.87 19.07 9.81
CA ARG A 277 15.52 19.48 9.42
C ARG A 277 14.55 19.56 10.61
N GLN A 278 14.66 18.67 11.60
CA GLN A 278 13.66 18.53 12.67
C GLN A 278 14.10 19.16 13.99
N CYS A 279 15.40 19.20 14.27
CA CYS A 279 15.91 19.56 15.59
C CYS A 279 16.59 20.93 15.64
N SER A 280 17.13 21.45 14.52
CA SER A 280 17.96 22.67 14.53
C SER A 280 17.30 23.88 15.18
N LYS A 281 16.00 24.14 14.91
CA LYS A 281 15.28 25.27 15.51
C LYS A 281 15.24 25.18 17.04
N ASN A 282 14.90 24.01 17.58
CA ASN A 282 14.76 23.84 19.02
C ASN A 282 16.11 23.78 19.72
N LEU A 283 17.14 23.21 19.07
CA LEU A 283 18.52 23.24 19.58
C LEU A 283 19.07 24.67 19.66
N ALA A 284 18.78 25.50 18.66
CA ALA A 284 19.15 26.92 18.68
C ALA A 284 18.45 27.65 19.84
N ILE A 285 17.13 27.47 20.00
CA ILE A 285 16.39 28.07 21.13
C ILE A 285 16.96 27.62 22.47
N ALA A 286 17.22 26.32 22.64
CA ALA A 286 17.79 25.80 23.88
C ALA A 286 19.13 26.45 24.20
N ARG A 287 20.00 26.61 23.19
CA ARG A 287 21.29 27.29 23.35
C ARG A 287 21.13 28.76 23.75
N GLU A 288 20.24 29.51 23.09
CA GLU A 288 20.02 30.94 23.42
C GLU A 288 19.47 31.14 24.84
N VAL A 289 18.67 30.18 25.34
CA VAL A 289 18.04 30.29 26.68
C VAL A 289 18.93 29.74 27.78
N LEU A 290 19.64 28.64 27.53
CA LEU A 290 20.34 27.86 28.56
C LEU A 290 21.87 27.92 28.44
N GLY A 291 22.39 28.59 27.40
CA GLY A 291 23.81 28.73 27.12
C GLY A 291 24.40 27.59 26.29
N ASP A 292 25.66 27.76 25.89
CA ASP A 292 26.34 26.90 24.91
C ASP A 292 26.53 25.44 25.35
N GLY A 293 26.52 25.18 26.67
CA GLY A 293 26.75 23.84 27.22
C GLY A 293 25.59 22.86 27.03
N VAL A 294 24.35 23.35 26.90
CA VAL A 294 23.16 22.48 26.95
C VAL A 294 23.11 21.45 25.81
N VAL A 295 23.54 21.84 24.61
CA VAL A 295 23.56 20.93 23.46
C VAL A 295 24.58 19.82 23.67
N GLN A 296 25.73 20.15 24.27
CA GLN A 296 26.75 19.16 24.59
C GLN A 296 26.27 18.19 25.68
N GLU A 297 25.61 18.70 26.72
CA GLU A 297 25.00 17.86 27.75
C GLU A 297 23.95 16.90 27.18
N MET A 298 23.11 17.37 26.25
CA MET A 298 22.14 16.52 25.55
C MET A 298 22.82 15.41 24.73
N ILE A 299 23.95 15.71 24.09
CA ILE A 299 24.76 14.73 23.36
C ILE A 299 25.34 13.69 24.31
N GLU A 300 25.95 14.10 25.42
CA GLU A 300 26.48 13.16 26.43
C GLU A 300 25.37 12.29 27.01
N PHE A 301 24.22 12.88 27.34
CA PHE A 301 23.05 12.12 27.80
C PHE A 301 22.57 11.10 26.76
N GLY A 302 22.64 11.44 25.47
CA GLY A 302 22.32 10.54 24.37
C GLY A 302 23.25 9.33 24.27
N LYS A 303 24.56 9.53 24.50
CA LYS A 303 25.57 8.45 24.44
C LYS A 303 25.31 7.32 25.43
N TYR A 304 24.79 7.61 26.61
CA TYR A 304 24.41 6.58 27.59
C TYR A 304 23.32 5.62 27.11
N LYS A 305 22.63 5.96 26.02
CA LYS A 305 21.53 5.17 25.46
C LYS A 305 21.93 4.38 24.22
N PHE A 306 23.21 4.41 23.83
CA PHE A 306 23.66 3.67 22.66
C PHE A 306 23.40 2.18 22.84
N SER A 307 22.79 1.60 21.81
CA SER A 307 22.68 0.16 21.66
C SER A 307 23.90 -0.38 20.92
N THR A 308 24.11 -1.70 20.96
CA THR A 308 25.16 -2.37 20.19
C THR A 308 25.10 -2.03 18.69
N LEU A 309 23.90 -1.83 18.15
CA LEU A 309 23.69 -1.41 16.76
C LEU A 309 24.16 0.01 16.48
N ASP A 310 24.09 0.91 17.47
CA ASP A 310 24.57 2.29 17.33
C ASP A 310 26.09 2.35 17.38
N GLU A 311 26.72 1.51 18.22
CA GLU A 311 28.18 1.36 18.28
C GLU A 311 28.75 0.78 16.98
N ASP A 312 28.10 -0.25 16.43
CA ASP A 312 28.45 -0.80 15.12
C ASP A 312 28.33 0.27 14.03
N LEU A 313 27.24 1.04 14.02
CA LEU A 313 27.07 2.13 13.07
C LEU A 313 28.20 3.17 13.17
N ILE A 314 28.61 3.56 14.37
CA ILE A 314 29.73 4.50 14.59
C ILE A 314 31.05 3.90 14.09
N ARG A 315 31.28 2.61 14.33
CA ARG A 315 32.52 1.91 13.94
C ARG A 315 32.66 1.75 12.42
N TYR A 316 31.56 1.48 11.72
CA TYR A 316 31.57 1.23 10.27
C TYR A 316 31.23 2.46 9.40
N SER A 317 30.98 3.63 10.01
CA SER A 317 30.78 4.90 9.30
C SER A 317 32.01 5.82 9.31
N LYS A 318 33.15 5.34 9.82
CA LYS A 318 34.47 5.98 9.73
C LYS A 318 35.30 5.30 8.66
#